data_AF-A0A8C1SJR7-F1
#
_entry.id   AF-A0A8C1SJR7-F1
#
_cell.length_a   1.000
_cell.length_b   1.000
_cell.length_c   1.000
_cell.angle_alpha   90.00
_cell.angle_beta   90.00
_cell.angle_gamma   90.00
#
_symmetry.space_group_name_H-M   'P 1'
#
loop_
_entity.id
_entity.type
_entity.pdbx_description
1 polymer ?
#
loop_
_entity_poly.entity_id
_entity_poly.type
_entity_poly.pdbx_seq_one_letter_code
_entity_poly.pdbx_strand_id
1 'polypeptide(L)' 'MTNTKGKRRGTRYMFSRPFRKHGVVPLATYMRIYKKGDIVDIKGMGTVQKGMPHKCYH' A
#
# COMPACT_ATOMS: atom_id res chain seq x y z
N MET A 1 24.54 17.38 5.16
CA MET A 1 23.74 16.43 4.35
C MET A 1 22.30 16.40 4.85
N THR A 2 21.39 17.13 4.20
CA THR A 2 19.98 17.30 4.58
C THR A 2 19.09 16.32 3.83
N ASN A 3 19.14 15.03 4.21
CA ASN A 3 18.24 14.05 3.61
C ASN A 3 17.21 13.58 4.63
N THR A 4 15.94 13.97 4.42
CA THR A 4 14.84 13.69 5.34
C THR A 4 14.70 12.18 5.56
N LYS A 5 14.29 11.75 6.76
CA LYS A 5 14.15 10.32 7.11
C LYS A 5 12.70 9.93 7.47
N GLY A 6 11.74 10.72 7.00
CA GLY A 6 10.32 10.46 7.25
C GLY A 6 9.82 9.15 6.63
N LYS A 7 8.85 8.52 7.30
CA LYS A 7 8.25 7.22 6.93
C LYS A 7 7.78 7.12 5.48
N ARG A 8 7.38 8.23 4.85
CA ARG A 8 6.89 8.30 3.46
C ARG A 8 7.78 9.07 2.49
N ARG A 9 9.04 9.32 2.84
CA ARG A 9 9.96 10.00 1.93
C ARG A 9 10.13 9.20 0.63
N GLY A 10 10.05 9.90 -0.52
CA GLY A 10 10.35 9.32 -1.84
C GLY A 10 9.28 8.37 -2.36
N THR A 11 8.04 8.47 -1.86
CA THR A 11 6.94 7.54 -2.22
C THR A 11 5.88 8.17 -3.13
N ARG A 12 6.19 9.32 -3.76
CA ARG A 12 5.25 10.13 -4.56
C ARG A 12 4.46 9.28 -5.57
N TYR A 13 5.14 8.41 -6.29
CA TYR A 13 4.53 7.54 -7.31
C TYR A 13 4.28 6.11 -6.83
N MET A 14 4.96 5.64 -5.78
CA MET A 14 4.80 4.27 -5.29
C MET A 14 3.40 4.03 -4.72
N PHE A 15 2.88 4.97 -3.93
CA PHE A 15 1.56 4.86 -3.31
C PHE A 15 0.46 5.60 -4.08
N SER A 16 0.81 6.25 -5.21
CA SER A 16 -0.17 6.94 -6.05
C SER A 16 -1.05 5.93 -6.77
N ARG A 17 -2.34 6.24 -6.90
CA ARG A 17 -3.26 5.43 -7.67
C ARG A 17 -3.25 5.86 -9.15
N PRO A 18 -3.34 4.90 -10.09
CA PRO A 18 -3.41 5.23 -11.50
C PRO A 18 -4.73 5.94 -11.82
N PHE A 19 -4.74 6.60 -12.98
CA PHE A 19 -5.89 7.35 -13.46
C PHE A 19 -7.17 6.48 -13.47
N ARG A 20 -8.30 7.08 -13.08
CA ARG A 20 -9.63 6.43 -12.98
C ARG A 20 -9.69 5.22 -12.04
N LYS A 21 -8.69 5.00 -11.22
CA LYS A 21 -8.74 3.99 -10.14
C LYS A 21 -8.85 4.65 -8.77
N HIS A 22 -9.16 5.93 -8.64
CA HIS A 22 -9.36 6.57 -7.34
C HIS A 22 -10.64 6.06 -6.63
N GLY A 23 -10.79 6.36 -5.33
CA GLY A 23 -11.97 5.97 -4.55
C GLY A 23 -11.72 4.82 -3.58
N VAL A 24 -12.80 4.31 -2.97
CA VAL A 24 -12.75 3.28 -1.93
C VAL A 24 -12.32 1.93 -2.51
N VAL A 25 -11.67 1.11 -1.69
CA VAL A 25 -11.25 -0.24 -2.06
C VAL A 25 -12.49 -1.13 -2.23
N PRO A 26 -12.61 -1.91 -3.32
CA PRO A 26 -13.72 -2.84 -3.49
C PRO A 26 -13.80 -3.85 -2.34
N LEU A 27 -15.02 -4.21 -1.92
CA LEU A 27 -15.24 -5.14 -0.81
C LEU A 27 -14.64 -6.53 -1.05
N ALA A 28 -14.52 -6.95 -2.31
CA ALA A 28 -13.91 -8.22 -2.69
C ALA A 28 -12.47 -8.38 -2.15
N THR A 29 -11.71 -7.28 -1.99
CA THR A 29 -10.34 -7.33 -1.46
C THR A 29 -10.32 -7.70 0.02
N TYR A 30 -11.35 -7.30 0.78
CA TYR A 30 -11.47 -7.61 2.21
C TYR A 30 -12.07 -8.99 2.47
N MET A 31 -12.96 -9.46 1.59
CA MET A 31 -13.63 -10.75 1.74
C MET A 31 -12.74 -11.94 1.35
N ARG A 32 -11.56 -11.69 0.77
CA ARG A 32 -10.65 -12.78 0.41
C ARG A 32 -9.98 -13.36 1.67
N ILE A 33 -10.28 -14.62 1.93
CA ILE A 33 -9.73 -15.38 3.07
C ILE A 33 -8.37 -15.92 2.67
N TYR A 34 -7.38 -15.76 3.57
CA TYR A 34 -6.04 -16.34 3.45
C TYR A 34 -5.80 -17.32 4.59
N LYS A 35 -5.03 -18.37 4.33
CA LYS A 35 -4.62 -19.37 5.31
C LYS A 35 -3.11 -19.26 5.57
N LYS A 36 -2.67 -19.78 6.72
CA LYS A 36 -1.24 -19.83 7.05
C LYS A 36 -0.52 -20.73 6.04
N GLY A 37 0.55 -20.23 5.43
CA GLY A 37 1.31 -20.93 4.39
C GLY A 37 1.01 -20.45 2.98
N ASP A 38 -0.05 -19.66 2.77
CA ASP A 38 -0.32 -19.05 1.46
C ASP A 38 0.73 -17.97 1.16
N ILE A 39 1.28 -18.02 -0.06
CA ILE A 39 2.20 -16.99 -0.54
C ILE A 39 1.37 -15.82 -1.06
N VAL A 40 1.64 -14.62 -0.53
CA VAL A 40 0.90 -13.39 -0.87
C VAL A 40 1.85 -12.22 -1.12
N ASP A 41 1.44 -11.33 -2.01
CA ASP A 41 2.14 -10.08 -2.27
C ASP A 41 1.68 -8.96 -1.34
N ILE A 42 2.63 -8.18 -0.84
CA ILE A 42 2.36 -7.02 0.01
C ILE A 42 2.34 -5.77 -0.87
N LYS A 43 1.15 -5.25 -1.16
CA LYS A 43 0.98 -3.98 -1.89
C LYS A 43 0.27 -2.92 -1.06
N GLY A 44 1.01 -1.85 -0.74
CA GLY A 44 0.50 -0.66 -0.06
C GLY A 44 -0.42 0.19 -0.93
N MET A 45 -1.69 0.28 -0.57
CA MET A 45 -2.69 1.04 -1.32
C MET A 45 -2.88 2.45 -0.75
N GLY A 46 -2.72 3.50 -1.56
CA GLY A 46 -2.77 4.90 -1.08
C GLY A 46 -4.11 5.39 -0.52
N THR A 47 -5.19 4.62 -0.68
CA THR A 47 -6.53 4.91 -0.12
C THR A 47 -6.64 4.54 1.35
N VAL A 48 -5.86 3.57 1.82
CA VAL A 48 -5.86 3.12 3.21
C VAL A 48 -4.64 3.71 3.90
N GLN A 49 -4.83 4.61 4.88
CA GLN A 49 -3.70 5.31 5.51
C GLN A 49 -3.09 4.54 6.68
N LYS A 50 -3.93 3.84 7.46
CA LYS A 50 -3.54 3.06 8.64
C LYS A 50 -3.16 1.64 8.23
N GLY A 51 -2.19 1.04 8.93
CA GLY A 51 -1.75 -0.34 8.65
C GLY A 51 -0.93 -0.49 7.36
N MET A 52 -0.56 0.59 6.66
CA MET A 52 0.31 0.48 5.50
C MET A 52 1.72 0.01 5.89
N PRO A 53 2.32 -0.90 5.10
CA PRO A 53 3.69 -1.32 5.28
C PRO A 53 4.66 -0.17 4.99
N HIS A 54 5.89 -0.29 5.49
CA HIS A 54 6.96 0.61 5.07
C HIS A 54 7.31 0.38 3.60
N LYS A 55 7.74 1.43 2.90
CA LYS A 55 8.03 1.40 1.45
C LYS A 55 9.06 0.36 1.00
N CYS A 56 9.86 -0.20 1.92
CA CYS A 56 10.82 -1.26 1.59
C CYS A 56 10.16 -2.63 1.37
N TYR A 57 8.89 -2.80 1.73
CA TYR A 57 8.13 -4.04 1.58
C TYR A 57 6.99 -3.90 0.56
N HIS A 58 7.10 -2.96 -0.39
CA HIS A 58 6.04 -2.59 -1.34
C HIS A 58 6.42 -2.92 -2.79
#